data_AF-A0A7C0YQ00-F1
#
_entry.id   AF-A0A7C0YQ00-F1
#
_cell.length_a   1.000
_cell.length_b   1.000
_cell.length_c   1.000
_cell.angle_alpha   90.00
_cell.angle_beta   90.00
_cell.angle_gamma   90.00
#
_symmetry.space_group_name_H-M   'P 1'
#
loop_
_entity.id
_entity.type
_entity.pdbx_description
1 polymer ?
#
loop_
_entity_poly.entity_id
_entity_poly.type
_entity_poly.pdbx_seq_one_letter_code
_entity_poly.pdbx_strand_id
1 'polypeptide(L)'
;MRQKIIEIKMFDGSVFRFPNATWQKAFLIKYGDRLNEAILAFKEATKNFFDAKLVPTKFGTAIPWEENAPTGPTFFRNHAELGREVMYVCIRAALMGIILSEQTGGKAAVIGISKEGKLVEYTKNGKREITLPRAEQEDEC
;
A
#
# COMPACT_ATOMS: atom_id res chain seq x y z
N MET A 1 -6.77 8.25 -23.07
CA MET A 1 -5.74 9.21 -22.62
C MET A 1 -4.82 8.51 -21.63
N ARG A 2 -3.49 8.58 -21.77
CA ARG A 2 -2.57 8.06 -20.73
C ARG A 2 -2.56 9.07 -19.59
N GLN A 3 -3.05 8.69 -18.40
CA GLN A 3 -2.91 9.53 -17.21
C GLN A 3 -1.42 9.76 -16.93
N LYS A 4 -1.06 11.00 -16.60
CA LYS A 4 0.30 11.33 -16.17
C LYS A 4 0.59 10.58 -14.86
N ILE A 5 1.76 9.94 -14.79
CA ILE A 5 2.21 9.26 -13.58
C ILE A 5 2.46 10.31 -12.48
N ILE A 6 1.95 10.07 -11.28
CA ILE A 6 2.17 10.93 -10.11
C ILE A 6 3.66 10.87 -9.75
N GLU A 7 4.24 12.04 -9.52
CA GLU A 7 5.60 12.22 -9.02
C GLU A 7 5.53 12.85 -7.62
N ILE A 8 6.29 12.30 -6.67
CA ILE A 8 6.34 12.79 -5.29
C ILE A 8 7.76 13.28 -5.02
N LYS A 9 7.91 14.59 -4.74
CA LYS A 9 9.19 15.16 -4.29
C LYS A 9 9.40 14.84 -2.81
N MET A 10 10.40 14.01 -2.53
CA MET A 10 10.77 13.53 -1.20
C MET A 10 11.51 14.63 -0.41
N PHE A 11 11.69 14.41 0.89
CA PHE A 11 12.34 15.40 1.77
C PHE A 11 13.84 15.61 1.50
N ASP A 12 14.54 14.60 1.00
CA ASP A 12 15.94 14.71 0.55
C ASP A 12 16.08 15.32 -0.86
N GLY A 13 14.96 15.76 -1.46
CA GLY A 13 14.92 16.34 -2.80
C GLY A 13 14.82 15.31 -3.93
N SER A 14 14.98 14.01 -3.65
CA SER A 14 14.77 12.95 -4.65
C SER A 14 13.30 12.87 -5.09
N VAL A 15 13.04 12.30 -6.28
CA VAL A 15 11.68 12.19 -6.83
C VAL A 15 11.28 10.72 -6.91
N PHE A 16 10.28 10.35 -6.11
CA PHE A 16 9.63 9.04 -6.23
C PHE A 16 8.59 9.08 -7.35
N ARG A 17 8.66 8.12 -8.27
CA ARG A 17 7.70 7.93 -9.35
C ARG A 17 6.99 6.61 -9.16
N PHE A 18 5.67 6.59 -9.29
CA PHE A 18 4.96 5.31 -9.29
C PHE A 18 5.47 4.43 -10.44
N PRO A 19 5.81 3.15 -10.19
CA PRO A 19 6.39 2.28 -11.21
C PRO A 19 5.52 2.09 -12.46
N ASN A 20 4.19 2.12 -12.28
CA ASN A 20 3.21 1.98 -13.36
C ASN A 20 1.84 2.54 -12.95
N ALA A 21 0.91 2.57 -13.91
CA ALA A 21 -0.46 3.03 -13.70
C ALA A 21 -1.23 2.21 -12.64
N THR A 22 -0.91 0.92 -12.48
CA THR A 22 -1.57 0.04 -11.49
C THR A 22 -1.26 0.48 -10.06
N TRP A 23 -0.01 0.85 -9.77
CA TRP A 23 0.36 1.38 -8.46
C TRP A 23 -0.31 2.72 -8.17
N GLN A 24 -0.33 3.63 -9.15
CA GLN A 24 -1.05 4.89 -9.03
C GLN A 24 -2.54 4.65 -8.77
N LYS A 25 -3.18 3.74 -9.50
CA LYS A 25 -4.57 3.37 -9.29
C LYS A 25 -4.79 2.78 -7.88
N ALA A 26 -3.90 1.92 -7.40
CA ALA A 26 -3.96 1.37 -6.05
C ALA A 26 -3.86 2.45 -4.97
N PHE A 27 -2.97 3.43 -5.16
CA PHE A 27 -2.83 4.59 -4.27
C PHE A 27 -4.12 5.42 -4.23
N LEU A 28 -4.67 5.74 -5.39
CA LEU A 28 -5.94 6.49 -5.52
C LEU A 28 -7.12 5.74 -4.90
N ILE A 29 -7.22 4.42 -5.09
CA ILE A 29 -8.28 3.60 -4.47
C ILE A 29 -8.17 3.60 -2.94
N LYS A 30 -6.95 3.54 -2.40
CA LYS A 30 -6.75 3.45 -0.95
C LYS A 30 -7.03 4.77 -0.25
N TYR A 31 -6.54 5.88 -0.81
CA TYR A 31 -6.53 7.17 -0.14
C TYR A 31 -7.57 8.16 -0.67
N GLY A 32 -8.02 8.01 -1.91
CA GLY A 32 -9.05 8.85 -2.53
C GLY A 32 -8.78 10.34 -2.31
N ASP A 33 -9.72 10.98 -1.63
CA ASP A 33 -9.80 12.40 -1.31
C ASP A 33 -8.70 12.85 -0.33
N ARG A 34 -8.08 11.91 0.40
CA ARG A 34 -6.99 12.17 1.37
C ARG A 34 -5.60 12.11 0.73
N LEU A 35 -5.51 12.41 -0.56
CA LEU A 35 -4.28 12.25 -1.35
C LEU A 35 -3.10 13.01 -0.75
N ASN A 36 -3.29 14.28 -0.41
CA ASN A 36 -2.22 15.15 0.08
C ASN A 36 -1.72 14.69 1.45
N GLU A 37 -2.64 14.31 2.35
CA GLU A 37 -2.30 13.72 3.64
C GLU A 37 -1.51 12.42 3.48
N ALA A 38 -1.94 11.56 2.55
CA ALA A 38 -1.26 10.29 2.28
C ALA A 38 0.14 10.50 1.71
N ILE A 39 0.33 11.49 0.83
CA ILE A 39 1.64 11.86 0.29
C ILE A 39 2.57 12.37 1.41
N LEU A 40 2.06 13.23 2.30
CA LEU A 40 2.86 13.73 3.43
C LEU A 40 3.25 12.60 4.38
N ALA A 41 2.29 11.77 4.79
CA ALA A 41 2.53 10.62 5.65
C ALA A 41 3.51 9.61 5.01
N PHE A 42 3.43 9.41 3.70
CA PHE A 42 4.39 8.61 2.95
C PHE A 42 5.80 9.20 3.04
N LYS A 43 5.97 10.50 2.81
CA LYS A 43 7.27 11.17 2.89
C LYS A 43 7.88 11.08 4.29
N GLU A 44 7.07 11.28 5.33
CA GLU A 44 7.49 11.17 6.72
C GLU A 44 7.90 9.73 7.08
N ALA A 45 7.07 8.75 6.73
CA ALA A 45 7.38 7.34 6.95
C ALA A 45 8.68 6.94 6.24
N THR A 46 8.85 7.31 4.97
CA THR A 46 10.07 7.01 4.22
C THR A 46 11.30 7.65 4.85
N LYS A 47 11.22 8.91 5.28
CA LYS A 47 12.33 9.56 6.00
C LYS A 47 12.67 8.80 7.28
N ASN A 48 11.68 8.47 8.10
CA ASN A 48 11.91 7.77 9.37
C ASN A 48 12.56 6.39 9.16
N PHE A 49 12.09 5.63 8.16
CA PHE A 49 12.72 4.36 7.79
C PHE A 49 14.12 4.55 7.23
N PHE A 50 14.36 5.62 6.47
CA PHE A 50 15.67 5.92 5.90
C PHE A 50 16.69 6.24 6.99
N ASP A 51 16.33 7.15 7.91
CA ASP A 51 17.18 7.56 9.02
C ASP A 51 17.50 6.39 9.98
N ALA A 52 16.52 5.50 10.20
CA ALA A 52 16.68 4.32 11.03
C ALA A 52 17.40 3.16 10.33
N LYS A 53 17.70 3.26 9.03
CA LYS A 53 18.20 2.16 8.18
C LYS A 53 17.34 0.90 8.25
N LEU A 54 16.02 1.10 8.20
CA LEU A 54 15.02 0.03 8.25
C LEU A 54 14.19 -0.01 6.96
N VAL A 55 13.60 -1.16 6.68
CA VAL A 55 12.61 -1.38 5.62
C VAL A 55 11.33 -1.95 6.23
N PRO A 56 10.15 -1.37 5.96
CA PRO A 56 8.90 -1.94 6.45
C PRO A 56 8.60 -3.28 5.76
N THR A 57 8.05 -4.23 6.53
CA THR A 57 7.58 -5.51 6.01
C THR A 57 6.06 -5.50 5.84
N LYS A 58 5.57 -6.46 5.04
CA LYS A 58 4.13 -6.70 4.86
C LYS A 58 3.40 -7.18 6.13
N PHE A 59 4.13 -7.51 7.19
CA PHE A 59 3.61 -8.02 8.45
C PHE A 59 3.49 -6.94 9.55
N GLY A 60 3.75 -5.68 9.21
CA GLY A 60 3.70 -4.57 10.18
C GLY A 60 4.96 -4.48 11.05
N THR A 61 6.01 -5.23 10.74
CA THR A 61 7.33 -5.10 11.35
C THR A 61 8.27 -4.33 10.42
N ALA A 62 9.51 -4.10 10.84
CA ALA A 62 10.56 -3.56 10.00
C ALA A 62 11.86 -4.35 10.23
N ILE A 63 12.70 -4.40 9.22
CA ILE A 63 14.00 -5.11 9.24
C ILE A 63 15.13 -4.19 8.80
N PRO A 64 16.38 -4.42 9.22
CA PRO A 64 17.54 -3.73 8.70
C PRO A 64 17.66 -3.84 7.17
N TRP A 65 18.25 -2.83 6.54
CA TRP A 65 18.47 -2.79 5.09
C TRP A 65 19.26 -4.01 4.56
N GLU A 66 20.25 -4.43 5.34
CA GLU A 66 21.14 -5.54 5.02
C GLU A 66 20.39 -6.87 4.92
N GLU A 67 19.28 -7.01 5.66
CA GLU A 67 18.44 -8.21 5.69
C GLU A 67 17.32 -8.18 4.63
N ASN A 68 17.15 -7.06 3.93
CA ASN A 68 16.01 -6.84 3.04
C ASN A 68 16.13 -7.51 1.64
N ALA A 69 17.14 -8.34 1.37
CA ALA A 69 17.28 -8.94 0.03
C ALA A 69 17.63 -10.45 -0.01
N PRO A 70 17.02 -11.18 -0.95
CA PRO A 70 17.32 -12.59 -1.19
C PRO A 70 18.67 -12.85 -1.88
N THR A 71 19.35 -11.83 -2.41
CA THR A 71 20.57 -11.97 -3.24
C THR A 71 21.76 -11.13 -2.77
N GLY A 72 21.78 -10.70 -1.50
CA GLY A 72 22.84 -9.88 -0.91
C GLY A 72 22.32 -8.58 -0.30
N PRO A 73 23.17 -7.82 0.41
CA PRO A 73 22.71 -6.66 1.18
C PRO A 73 22.17 -5.56 0.25
N THR A 74 20.99 -5.03 0.56
CA THR A 74 20.41 -3.89 -0.14
C THR A 74 20.77 -2.61 0.61
N PHE A 75 21.24 -1.59 -0.10
CA PHE A 75 21.44 -0.25 0.45
C PHE A 75 20.70 0.76 -0.41
N PHE A 76 19.95 1.65 0.22
CA PHE A 76 19.21 2.71 -0.47
C PHE A 76 20.03 4.00 -0.47
N ARG A 77 20.16 4.64 -1.63
CA ARG A 77 20.98 5.86 -1.79
C ARG A 77 20.22 7.13 -1.42
N ASN A 78 18.89 7.09 -1.49
CA ASN A 78 18.00 8.22 -1.28
C ASN A 78 16.61 7.75 -0.86
N HIS A 79 15.76 8.69 -0.45
CA HIS A 79 14.38 8.42 -0.03
C HIS A 79 13.54 7.84 -1.16
N ALA A 80 13.74 8.23 -2.43
CA ALA A 80 12.95 7.69 -3.53
C ALA A 80 13.18 6.20 -3.76
N GLU A 81 14.41 5.72 -3.58
CA GLU A 81 14.73 4.28 -3.68
C GLU A 81 14.05 3.47 -2.58
N LEU A 82 14.16 3.90 -1.32
CA LEU A 82 13.45 3.26 -0.19
C LEU A 82 11.93 3.44 -0.31
N GLY A 83 11.50 4.56 -0.88
CA GLY A 83 10.11 4.93 -1.07
C GLY A 83 9.32 3.87 -1.84
N ARG A 84 9.96 3.08 -2.71
CA ARG A 84 9.31 1.95 -3.38
C ARG A 84 8.84 0.89 -2.40
N GLU A 85 9.70 0.46 -1.47
CA GLU A 85 9.37 -0.57 -0.48
C GLU A 85 8.30 -0.08 0.50
N VAL A 86 8.46 1.16 0.97
CA VAL A 86 7.48 1.82 1.86
C VAL A 86 6.13 1.95 1.16
N MET A 87 6.10 2.45 -0.07
CA MET A 87 4.86 2.62 -0.84
C MET A 87 4.20 1.27 -1.11
N TYR A 88 4.97 0.22 -1.44
CA TYR A 88 4.43 -1.12 -1.64
C TYR A 88 3.63 -1.59 -0.42
N VAL A 89 4.21 -1.53 0.77
CA VAL A 89 3.52 -1.93 2.02
C VAL A 89 2.28 -1.07 2.24
N CYS A 90 2.37 0.23 1.99
CA CYS A 90 1.25 1.16 2.11
C CYS A 90 0.07 0.77 1.20
N ILE A 91 0.29 0.41 -0.06
CA ILE A 91 -0.79 0.17 -1.04
C ILE A 91 -1.07 -1.31 -1.32
N ARG A 92 -0.34 -2.24 -0.71
CA ARG A 92 -0.34 -3.68 -1.05
C ARG A 92 -1.73 -4.27 -1.19
N ALA A 93 -2.63 -4.02 -0.23
CA ALA A 93 -3.98 -4.57 -0.26
C ALA A 93 -4.79 -4.09 -1.48
N ALA A 94 -4.75 -2.79 -1.76
CA ALA A 94 -5.40 -2.22 -2.94
C ALA A 94 -4.77 -2.71 -4.24
N LEU A 95 -3.44 -2.82 -4.27
CA LEU A 95 -2.69 -3.33 -5.42
C LEU A 95 -3.06 -4.79 -5.73
N MET A 96 -3.09 -5.65 -4.71
CA MET A 96 -3.52 -7.04 -4.86
C MET A 96 -5.00 -7.13 -5.25
N GLY A 97 -5.86 -6.26 -4.73
CA GLY A 97 -7.27 -6.19 -5.11
C GLY A 97 -7.47 -5.89 -6.60
N ILE A 98 -6.63 -5.02 -7.19
CA ILE A 98 -6.63 -4.77 -8.63
C ILE A 98 -6.14 -6.01 -9.39
N ILE A 99 -4.96 -6.54 -9.03
CA ILE A 99 -4.33 -7.66 -9.74
C ILE A 99 -5.23 -8.91 -9.74
N LEU A 100 -5.77 -9.29 -8.59
CA LEU A 100 -6.64 -10.46 -8.46
C LEU A 100 -7.97 -10.25 -9.20
N SER A 101 -8.54 -9.04 -9.14
CA SER A 101 -9.76 -8.73 -9.89
C SER A 101 -9.53 -8.82 -11.40
N GLU A 102 -8.38 -8.38 -11.90
CA GLU A 102 -8.00 -8.51 -13.32
C GLU A 102 -7.77 -9.98 -13.72
N GLN A 103 -7.04 -10.75 -12.91
CA GLN A 103 -6.74 -12.16 -13.20
C GLN A 103 -7.97 -13.08 -13.14
N THR A 104 -8.94 -12.77 -12.29
CA THR A 104 -10.13 -13.62 -12.07
C THR A 104 -11.37 -13.13 -12.79
N GLY A 105 -11.28 -12.03 -13.56
CA GLY A 105 -12.44 -11.39 -14.17
C GLY A 105 -13.42 -10.80 -13.14
N GLY A 106 -12.92 -10.43 -11.95
CA GLY A 106 -13.72 -9.82 -10.87
C GLY A 106 -14.30 -10.80 -9.86
N LYS A 107 -13.93 -12.09 -9.92
CA LYS A 107 -14.44 -13.12 -9.00
C LYS A 107 -13.72 -13.14 -7.65
N ALA A 108 -12.52 -12.57 -7.57
CA ALA A 108 -11.76 -12.44 -6.32
C ALA A 108 -11.65 -10.98 -5.89
N ALA A 109 -11.74 -10.76 -4.57
CA ALA A 109 -11.54 -9.48 -3.91
C ALA A 109 -10.56 -9.62 -2.74
N VAL A 110 -9.94 -8.51 -2.35
CA VAL A 110 -9.05 -8.46 -1.18
C VAL A 110 -9.78 -7.76 -0.04
N ILE A 111 -9.93 -8.45 1.08
CA ILE A 111 -10.49 -7.88 2.31
C ILE A 111 -9.34 -7.47 3.23
N GLY A 112 -9.44 -6.27 3.80
CA GLY A 112 -8.58 -5.77 4.86
C GLY A 112 -9.39 -5.24 6.03
N ILE A 113 -8.72 -5.01 7.15
CA ILE A 113 -9.29 -4.35 8.33
C ILE A 113 -8.77 -2.91 8.36
N SER A 114 -9.66 -1.94 8.53
CA SER A 114 -9.31 -0.53 8.66
C SER A 114 -8.72 -0.23 10.04
N LYS A 115 -8.17 0.99 10.24
CA LYS A 115 -7.67 1.40 11.55
C LYS A 115 -8.78 1.43 12.61
N GLU A 116 -10.01 1.66 12.18
CA GLU A 116 -11.23 1.69 13.00
C GLU A 116 -11.82 0.29 13.22
N GLY A 117 -11.12 -0.77 12.82
CA GLY A 117 -11.57 -2.16 12.98
C GLY A 117 -12.63 -2.60 11.96
N LYS A 118 -12.97 -1.76 10.98
CA LYS A 118 -14.00 -2.07 9.99
C LYS A 118 -13.45 -2.93 8.85
N LEU A 119 -14.26 -3.84 8.33
CA LEU A 119 -13.87 -4.62 7.16
C LEU A 119 -14.01 -3.78 5.89
N VAL A 120 -12.99 -3.84 5.05
CA VAL A 120 -12.91 -3.08 3.81
C VAL A 120 -12.53 -4.01 2.68
N GLU A 121 -13.30 -3.98 1.62
CA GLU A 121 -13.02 -4.69 0.38
C GLU A 121 -12.32 -3.76 -0.62
N TYR A 122 -11.27 -4.26 -1.25
CA TYR A 122 -10.55 -3.63 -2.36
C TYR A 122 -10.77 -4.42 -3.65
N THR A 123 -11.22 -3.72 -4.69
CA THR A 123 -11.44 -4.27 -6.05
C THR A 123 -10.80 -3.36 -7.09
N LYS A 124 -10.83 -3.76 -8.37
CA LYS A 124 -10.40 -2.88 -9.47
C LYS A 124 -11.24 -1.60 -9.62
N ASN A 125 -12.45 -1.58 -9.04
CA ASN A 125 -13.43 -0.49 -9.19
C ASN A 125 -13.39 0.47 -8.00
N GLY A 126 -12.80 0.08 -6.87
CA GLY A 126 -12.73 0.94 -5.71
C GLY A 126 -12.58 0.19 -4.40
N LYS A 127 -12.81 0.95 -3.33
CA LYS A 127 -12.78 0.52 -1.93
C LYS A 127 -14.18 0.67 -1.36
N ARG A 128 -14.70 -0.35 -0.67
CA ARG A 128 -15.98 -0.25 0.06
C ARG A 128 -15.87 -0.88 1.44
N GLU A 129 -16.60 -0.33 2.40
CA GLU A 129 -16.78 -0.96 3.71
C GLU A 129 -17.78 -2.13 3.55
N ILE A 130 -17.52 -3.26 4.23
CA ILE A 130 -18.41 -4.41 4.23
C ILE A 130 -18.90 -4.68 5.66
N THR A 131 -20.19 -4.94 5.77
CA THR A 131 -20.82 -5.42 7.01
C THR A 131 -21.03 -6.92 6.86
N LEU A 132 -20.47 -7.71 7.78
CA LEU A 132 -20.79 -9.14 7.80
C LEU A 132 -22.26 -9.30 8.23
N PRO A 133 -23.04 -10.16 7.57
CA PRO A 133 -24.33 -10.57 8.13
C PRO A 133 -24.06 -11.16 9.52
N ARG A 134 -24.89 -10.79 10.51
CA ARG A 134 -24.83 -11.44 11.83
C ARG A 134 -24.98 -12.93 11.59
N ALA A 135 -24.06 -13.73 12.12
CA ALA A 135 -24.33 -15.15 12.27
C ALA A 135 -25.62 -15.24 13.08
N GLU A 136 -26.66 -15.84 12.50
CA GLU A 136 -27.81 -16.26 13.29
C GLU A 136 -27.22 -17.14 14.40
N GLN A 137 -27.41 -16.74 15.65
CA GLN A 137 -27.15 -17.62 16.77
C GLN A 137 -28.10 -18.78 16.57
N GLU A 138 -27.58 -19.92 16.11
CA GLU A 138 -28.22 -21.20 16.35
C GLU A 138 -28.15 -21.42 17.86
N ASP A 139 -29.06 -20.77 18.59
CA ASP A 139 -29.48 -21.20 19.91
C ASP A 139 -30.26 -22.50 19.70
N GLU A 140 -29.54 -23.60 19.44
CA GLU A 140 -30.11 -24.94 19.57
C GLU A 140 -30.15 -25.29 21.06
N CYS A 141 -31.39 -25.49 21.50
CA CYS A 141 -31.89 -25.78 22.83
C CYS A 141 -31.47 -27.17 23.36
#